data_AF-A0A959KN82-F1
#
_entry.id   AF-A0A959KN82-F1
#
_cell.length_a   1.000
_cell.length_b   1.000
_cell.length_c   1.000
_cell.angle_alpha   90.00
_cell.angle_beta   90.00
_cell.angle_gamma   90.00
#
_symmetry.space_group_name_H-M   'P 1'
#
loop_
_entity.id
_entity.type
_entity.pdbx_description
1 polymer ?
#
loop_
_entity_poly.entity_id
_entity_poly.type
_entity_poly.pdbx_seq_one_letter_code
_entity_poly.pdbx_strand_id
1 'polypeptide(L)'
;MKTRGYAMDSFQNTLQSQAEQIDPEMIDPEIRSDYPIDRYIELIDRSQDFGNYRLKFPAVSSWCHGIRSRWGDEALEQYHKLVVLSLCTKFERRAEDARLPESIRELSLRFLQRLVADFSKKKPGYFCLENDQFCKDLGVARQKLLPCGSQLVDVKSGIPRRTIFTGNLSQGLTLPWFVATKLGGYRP
;
A
#
# COMPACT_ATOMS: atom_id res chain seq x y z
N MET A 1 -22.79 4.75 -12.67
CA MET A 1 -22.29 5.99 -12.05
C MET A 1 -22.74 6.23 -10.60
N LYS A 2 -23.69 5.49 -10.00
CA LYS A 2 -24.10 5.68 -8.59
C LYS A 2 -23.16 5.02 -7.53
N THR A 3 -22.21 4.19 -7.95
CA THR A 3 -21.33 3.43 -7.05
C THR A 3 -20.21 4.24 -6.40
N ARG A 4 -19.82 5.40 -6.98
CA ARG A 4 -18.71 6.21 -6.48
C ARG A 4 -18.99 6.87 -5.12
N GLY A 5 -20.21 7.37 -4.90
CA GLY A 5 -20.57 8.04 -3.65
C GLY A 5 -20.50 7.11 -2.44
N TYR A 6 -21.09 5.91 -2.56
CA TYR A 6 -21.17 4.97 -1.45
C TYR A 6 -19.80 4.50 -0.93
N ALA A 7 -18.85 4.22 -1.85
CA ALA A 7 -17.51 3.78 -1.45
C ALA A 7 -16.73 4.88 -0.72
N MET A 8 -16.94 6.15 -1.12
CA MET A 8 -16.29 7.29 -0.49
C MET A 8 -16.84 7.56 0.90
N ASP A 9 -18.17 7.60 1.04
CA ASP A 9 -18.83 7.86 2.32
C ASP A 9 -18.45 6.79 3.34
N SER A 10 -18.43 5.51 2.92
CA SER A 10 -17.95 4.41 3.75
C SER A 10 -16.48 4.55 4.13
N PHE A 11 -15.62 5.07 3.25
CA PHE A 11 -14.21 5.31 3.58
C PHE A 11 -14.06 6.41 4.62
N GLN A 12 -14.73 7.55 4.41
CA GLN A 12 -14.65 8.68 5.33
C GLN A 12 -15.15 8.31 6.73
N ASN A 13 -16.25 7.56 6.82
CA ASN A 13 -16.73 7.02 8.09
C ASN A 13 -15.71 6.10 8.77
N THR A 14 -15.01 5.27 7.98
CA THR A 14 -13.94 4.39 8.49
C THR A 14 -12.75 5.21 9.00
N LEU A 15 -12.33 6.24 8.26
CA LEU A 15 -11.26 7.14 8.67
C LEU A 15 -11.62 7.89 9.93
N GLN A 16 -12.84 8.40 10.04
CA GLN A 16 -13.31 9.13 11.21
C GLN A 16 -13.35 8.23 12.45
N SER A 17 -13.97 7.05 12.34
CA SER A 17 -14.00 6.09 13.45
C SER A 17 -12.59 5.65 13.90
N GLN A 18 -11.65 5.52 12.97
CA GLN A 18 -10.28 5.12 13.29
C GLN A 18 -9.43 6.29 13.82
N ALA A 19 -9.70 7.51 13.36
CA ALA A 19 -9.14 8.73 13.94
C ALA A 19 -9.67 8.99 15.36
N GLU A 20 -10.88 8.53 15.69
CA GLU A 20 -11.40 8.55 17.07
C GLU A 20 -10.74 7.47 17.95
N GLN A 21 -10.39 6.32 17.38
CA GLN A 21 -9.69 5.25 18.10
C GLN A 21 -8.21 5.55 18.33
N ILE A 22 -7.55 6.17 17.36
CA ILE A 22 -6.23 6.76 17.55
C ILE A 22 -6.47 8.12 18.18
N ASP A 23 -6.72 8.11 19.48
CA ASP A 23 -6.95 9.33 20.24
C ASP A 23 -5.86 10.34 19.87
N PRO A 24 -6.20 11.44 19.18
CA PRO A 24 -5.24 12.45 18.84
C PRO A 24 -4.52 12.96 20.10
N GLU A 25 -5.20 12.98 21.23
CA GLU A 25 -4.64 13.39 22.52
C GLU A 25 -3.66 12.37 23.10
N MET A 26 -3.65 11.12 22.62
CA MET A 26 -2.64 10.13 23.01
C MET A 26 -1.24 10.43 22.44
N ILE A 27 -1.15 11.18 21.34
CA ILE A 27 0.17 11.64 20.89
C ILE A 27 0.49 12.92 21.63
N ASP A 28 1.56 12.84 22.43
CA ASP A 28 2.13 13.98 23.15
C ASP A 28 2.14 15.23 22.25
N PRO A 29 1.51 16.34 22.69
CA PRO A 29 1.46 17.59 21.93
C PRO A 29 2.85 18.06 21.47
N GLU A 30 3.89 17.75 22.23
CA GLU A 30 5.28 18.07 21.87
C GLU A 30 5.73 17.32 20.63
N ILE A 31 5.36 16.05 20.45
CA ILE A 31 5.69 15.29 19.22
C ILE A 31 5.09 15.97 17.99
N ARG A 32 3.87 16.50 18.10
CA ARG A 32 3.19 17.18 16.99
C ARG A 32 3.84 18.51 16.65
N SER A 33 4.28 19.24 17.66
CA SER A 33 4.99 20.51 17.53
C SER A 33 6.37 20.30 16.90
N ASP A 34 7.14 19.35 17.43
CA ASP A 34 8.53 19.09 17.02
C ASP A 34 8.61 18.33 15.69
N TYR A 35 7.63 17.48 15.39
CA TYR A 35 7.58 16.65 14.19
C TYR A 35 6.24 16.79 13.44
N PRO A 36 5.96 17.94 12.80
CA PRO A 36 4.69 18.15 12.11
C PRO A 36 4.43 17.11 11.02
N ILE A 37 3.26 16.46 11.05
CA ILE A 37 2.88 15.39 10.12
C ILE A 37 2.98 15.83 8.65
N ASP A 38 2.52 17.05 8.34
CA ASP A 38 2.56 17.58 6.97
C ASP A 38 3.99 17.70 6.47
N ARG A 39 4.90 18.14 7.34
CA ARG A 39 6.31 18.26 7.00
C ARG A 39 6.97 16.89 6.84
N TYR A 40 6.59 15.89 7.64
CA TYR A 40 7.03 14.51 7.43
C TYR A 40 6.57 13.97 6.07
N ILE A 41 5.30 14.21 5.70
CA ILE A 41 4.74 13.82 4.41
C ILE A 41 5.50 14.48 3.25
N GLU A 42 5.81 15.77 3.36
CA GLU A 42 6.65 16.46 2.37
C GLU A 42 8.04 15.83 2.23
N LEU A 43 8.68 15.49 3.37
CA LEU A 43 10.01 14.88 3.38
C LEU A 43 10.01 13.53 2.68
N ILE A 44 9.04 12.67 3.00
CA ILE A 44 8.93 11.37 2.35
C ILE A 44 8.59 11.56 0.86
N ASP A 45 7.67 12.43 0.48
CA ASP A 45 7.25 12.63 -0.92
C ASP A 45 8.35 13.13 -1.85
N ARG A 46 9.33 13.88 -1.33
CA ARG A 46 10.53 14.29 -2.06
C ARG A 46 11.44 13.12 -2.46
N SER A 47 11.21 11.91 -1.96
CA SER A 47 11.98 10.72 -2.36
C SER A 47 11.74 10.39 -3.85
N GLN A 48 12.66 10.79 -4.73
CA GLN A 48 12.56 10.53 -6.17
C GLN A 48 13.03 9.13 -6.59
N ASP A 49 13.47 8.28 -5.66
CA ASP A 49 13.96 6.94 -5.98
C ASP A 49 12.81 6.01 -6.43
N PHE A 50 12.57 5.94 -7.74
CA PHE A 50 11.56 5.07 -8.36
C PHE A 50 11.79 3.58 -8.08
N GLY A 51 13.03 3.17 -7.77
CA GLY A 51 13.40 1.78 -7.53
C GLY A 51 13.38 1.33 -6.07
N ASN A 52 13.18 2.24 -5.11
CA ASN A 52 13.26 1.89 -3.68
C ASN A 52 12.10 2.47 -2.89
N TYR A 53 11.13 1.62 -2.54
CA TYR A 53 10.04 2.01 -1.66
C TYR A 53 10.49 2.14 -0.19
N ARG A 54 11.67 1.63 0.17
CA ARG A 54 12.23 1.85 1.50
C ARG A 54 12.71 3.28 1.62
N LEU A 55 12.28 3.94 2.69
CA LEU A 55 12.66 5.31 3.00
C LEU A 55 14.13 5.36 3.44
N LYS A 56 15.00 5.85 2.55
CA LYS A 56 16.43 6.09 2.81
C LYS A 56 16.76 7.58 2.97
N PHE A 57 15.88 8.35 3.57
CA PHE A 57 16.09 9.78 3.77
C PHE A 57 16.70 10.04 5.15
N PRO A 58 17.93 10.59 5.24
CA PRO A 58 18.57 10.88 6.52
C PRO A 58 17.70 11.75 7.44
N ALA A 59 16.95 12.70 6.87
CA ALA A 59 16.01 13.53 7.62
C ALA A 59 14.88 12.72 8.28
N VAL A 60 14.30 11.78 7.53
CA VAL A 60 13.24 10.88 8.04
C VAL A 60 13.81 9.97 9.12
N SER A 61 14.99 9.38 8.89
CA SER A 61 15.67 8.55 9.89
C SER A 61 15.99 9.34 11.17
N SER A 62 16.43 10.60 11.03
CA SER A 62 16.67 11.50 12.17
C SER A 62 15.39 11.79 12.94
N TRP A 63 14.26 12.00 12.26
CA TRP A 63 12.96 12.22 12.90
C TRP A 63 12.50 10.98 13.66
N CYS A 64 12.51 9.81 13.01
CA CYS A 64 12.16 8.56 13.67
C CYS A 64 13.05 8.28 14.88
N HIS A 65 14.35 8.53 14.76
CA HIS A 65 15.28 8.39 15.88
C HIS A 65 14.98 9.36 17.03
N GLY A 66 14.67 10.63 16.72
CA GLY A 66 14.32 11.64 17.72
C GLY A 66 13.03 11.33 18.47
N ILE A 67 12.00 10.84 17.77
CA ILE A 67 10.75 10.40 18.41
C ILE A 67 11.03 9.16 19.28
N ARG A 68 11.73 8.16 18.74
CA ARG A 68 12.05 6.91 19.45
C ARG A 68 12.89 7.16 20.71
N SER A 69 13.89 8.04 20.65
CA SER A 69 14.80 8.28 21.77
C SER A 69 14.13 9.00 22.93
N ARG A 70 13.14 9.85 22.66
CA ARG A 70 12.48 10.68 23.68
C ARG A 70 11.16 10.10 24.19
N TRP A 71 10.38 9.43 23.34
CA TRP A 71 9.05 8.89 23.71
C TRP A 71 8.90 7.37 23.49
N GLY A 72 9.93 6.69 22.97
CA GLY A 72 9.92 5.24 22.76
C GLY A 72 9.28 4.79 21.44
N ASP A 73 9.32 3.48 21.20
CA ASP A 73 8.85 2.86 19.96
C ASP A 73 7.33 2.95 19.79
N GLU A 74 6.56 2.84 20.88
CA GLU A 74 5.10 2.93 20.82
C GLU A 74 4.64 4.30 20.30
N ALA A 75 5.25 5.39 20.78
CA ALA A 75 4.95 6.74 20.30
C ALA A 75 5.29 6.91 18.81
N LEU A 76 6.41 6.33 18.35
CA LEU A 76 6.77 6.33 16.93
C LEU A 76 5.76 5.55 16.07
N GLU A 77 5.25 4.42 16.55
CA GLU A 77 4.21 3.66 15.83
C GLU A 77 2.90 4.43 15.75
N GLN A 78 2.46 5.07 16.85
CA GLN A 78 1.27 5.93 16.84
C GLN A 78 1.46 7.11 15.87
N TYR A 79 2.64 7.72 15.87
CA TYR A 79 3.00 8.78 14.92
C TYR A 79 2.85 8.32 13.46
N HIS A 80 3.39 7.16 13.13
CA HIS A 80 3.27 6.60 11.77
C HIS A 80 1.83 6.23 11.40
N LYS A 81 0.99 5.77 12.34
CA LYS A 81 -0.45 5.59 12.08
C LYS A 81 -1.12 6.92 11.72
N LEU A 82 -0.81 8.01 12.43
CA LEU A 82 -1.32 9.35 12.08
C LEU A 82 -0.83 9.82 10.70
N VAL A 83 0.43 9.53 10.34
CA VAL A 83 0.94 9.81 9.00
C VAL A 83 0.12 9.07 7.94
N VAL A 84 -0.17 7.78 8.14
CA VAL A 84 -1.01 7.00 7.21
C VAL A 84 -2.43 7.57 7.14
N LEU A 85 -3.05 7.93 8.26
CA LEU A 85 -4.37 8.57 8.27
C LEU A 85 -4.36 9.89 7.48
N SER A 86 -3.37 10.75 7.70
CA SER A 86 -3.22 12.03 6.98
C SER A 86 -3.01 11.83 5.48
N LEU A 87 -2.32 10.77 5.07
CA LEU A 87 -2.21 10.39 3.66
C LEU A 87 -3.55 9.90 3.10
N CYS A 88 -4.30 9.10 3.84
CA CYS A 88 -5.62 8.62 3.46
C CYS A 88 -6.65 9.76 3.29
N THR A 89 -6.67 10.74 4.18
CA THR A 89 -7.58 11.90 4.07
C THR A 89 -7.28 12.76 2.85
N LYS A 90 -6.00 12.80 2.44
CA LYS A 90 -5.53 13.52 1.24
C LYS A 90 -5.58 12.66 -0.04
N PHE A 91 -5.98 11.39 0.05
CA PHE A 91 -5.83 10.43 -1.04
C PHE A 91 -6.54 10.86 -2.33
N GLU A 92 -7.83 11.22 -2.25
CA GLU A 92 -8.62 11.55 -3.46
C GLU A 92 -8.01 12.71 -4.23
N ARG A 93 -7.72 13.81 -3.54
CA ARG A 93 -7.08 14.98 -4.16
C ARG A 93 -5.76 14.59 -4.84
N ARG A 94 -4.91 13.85 -4.13
CA ARG A 94 -3.61 13.40 -4.69
C ARG A 94 -3.79 12.45 -5.88
N ALA A 95 -4.81 11.59 -5.84
CA ALA A 95 -5.12 10.66 -6.92
C ALA A 95 -5.61 11.40 -8.17
N GLU A 96 -6.39 12.46 -8.00
CA GLU A 96 -6.84 13.35 -9.08
C GLU A 96 -5.65 14.12 -9.67
N ASP A 97 -4.79 14.71 -8.82
CA ASP A 97 -3.57 15.42 -9.24
C ASP A 97 -2.63 14.49 -10.05
N ALA A 98 -2.49 13.24 -9.61
CA ALA A 98 -1.70 12.20 -10.28
C ALA A 98 -2.42 11.58 -11.50
N ARG A 99 -3.67 11.95 -11.77
CA ARG A 99 -4.52 11.42 -12.85
C ARG A 99 -4.61 9.89 -12.83
N LEU A 100 -4.76 9.30 -11.64
CA LEU A 100 -4.88 7.86 -11.49
C LEU A 100 -6.16 7.36 -12.17
N PRO A 101 -6.09 6.25 -12.94
CA PRO A 101 -7.28 5.62 -13.51
C PRO A 101 -8.29 5.22 -12.42
N GLU A 102 -9.59 5.33 -12.71
CA GLU A 102 -10.66 5.03 -11.75
C GLU A 102 -10.52 3.64 -11.12
N SER A 103 -10.20 2.62 -11.92
CA SER A 103 -10.01 1.25 -11.44
C SER A 103 -8.88 1.13 -10.40
N ILE A 104 -7.81 1.91 -10.57
CA ILE A 104 -6.68 1.94 -9.65
C ILE A 104 -7.03 2.72 -8.38
N ARG A 105 -7.81 3.80 -8.51
CA ARG A 105 -8.34 4.55 -7.37
C ARG A 105 -9.24 3.69 -6.49
N GLU A 106 -10.22 3.01 -7.08
CA GLU A 106 -11.12 2.11 -6.36
C GLU A 106 -10.34 0.99 -5.64
N LEU A 107 -9.35 0.41 -6.31
CA LEU A 107 -8.49 -0.63 -5.72
C LEU A 107 -7.68 -0.09 -4.54
N SER A 108 -7.12 1.11 -4.67
CA SER A 108 -6.37 1.81 -3.62
C SER A 108 -7.24 2.16 -2.43
N LEU A 109 -8.44 2.69 -2.65
CA LEU A 109 -9.38 2.99 -1.57
C LEU A 109 -9.74 1.74 -0.77
N ARG A 110 -10.07 0.62 -1.42
CA ARG A 110 -10.37 -0.64 -0.73
C ARG A 110 -9.16 -1.16 0.07
N PHE A 111 -7.96 -1.01 -0.48
CA PHE A 111 -6.75 -1.37 0.23
C PHE A 111 -6.53 -0.50 1.48
N LEU A 112 -6.66 0.82 1.34
CA LEU A 112 -6.48 1.77 2.44
C LEU A 112 -7.55 1.61 3.51
N GLN A 113 -8.81 1.39 3.13
CA GLN A 113 -9.90 1.03 4.04
C GLN A 113 -9.52 -0.15 4.94
N ARG A 114 -9.05 -1.25 4.33
CA ARG A 114 -8.63 -2.44 5.08
C ARG A 114 -7.40 -2.17 5.94
N LEU A 115 -6.40 -1.45 5.40
CA LEU A 115 -5.20 -1.10 6.15
C LEU A 115 -5.55 -0.36 7.44
N VAL A 116 -6.39 0.66 7.35
CA VAL A 116 -6.82 1.47 8.51
C VAL A 116 -7.69 0.65 9.46
N ALA A 117 -8.64 -0.15 8.95
CA ALA A 117 -9.48 -1.02 9.80
C ALA A 117 -8.70 -2.09 10.58
N ASP A 118 -7.47 -2.40 10.16
CA ASP A 118 -6.62 -3.40 10.81
C ASP A 118 -5.58 -2.79 11.77
N PHE A 119 -5.55 -1.47 11.99
CA PHE A 119 -4.55 -0.80 12.82
C PHE A 119 -4.40 -1.39 14.22
N SER A 120 -5.52 -1.72 14.89
CA SER A 120 -5.55 -2.31 16.23
C SER A 120 -5.18 -3.79 16.25
N LYS A 121 -5.23 -4.47 15.10
CA LYS A 121 -4.93 -5.92 14.98
C LYS A 121 -3.47 -6.18 14.63
N LYS A 122 -2.73 -5.15 14.20
CA LYS A 122 -1.31 -5.30 13.88
C LYS A 122 -0.50 -5.51 15.14
N LYS A 123 0.52 -6.36 15.04
CA LYS A 123 1.45 -6.64 16.14
C LYS A 123 2.31 -5.39 16.44
N PRO A 124 2.80 -5.22 17.67
CA PRO A 124 3.86 -4.25 17.95
C PRO A 124 5.04 -4.43 16.99
N GLY A 125 5.63 -3.32 16.56
CA GLY A 125 6.68 -3.23 15.56
C GLY A 125 6.18 -3.27 14.11
N TYR A 126 4.86 -3.33 13.88
CA TYR A 126 4.35 -3.29 12.51
C TYR A 126 4.61 -1.93 11.87
N PHE A 127 4.26 -0.85 12.55
CA PHE A 127 4.37 0.52 12.00
C PHE A 127 5.78 1.12 12.11
N CYS A 128 6.81 0.27 12.15
CA CYS A 128 8.21 0.68 12.16
C CYS A 128 8.79 0.63 10.74
N LEU A 129 9.66 1.59 10.37
CA LEU A 129 10.26 1.63 9.03
C LEU A 129 11.20 0.44 8.75
N GLU A 130 11.63 -0.25 9.79
CA GLU A 130 12.37 -1.52 9.70
C GLU A 130 11.48 -2.67 9.20
N ASN A 131 10.15 -2.53 9.32
CA ASN A 131 9.18 -3.51 8.83
C ASN A 131 8.88 -3.30 7.35
N ASP A 132 9.26 -4.28 6.53
CA ASP A 132 9.10 -4.26 5.08
C ASP A 132 7.62 -4.18 4.64
N GLN A 133 6.72 -4.84 5.37
CA GLN A 133 5.28 -4.83 5.05
C GLN A 133 4.71 -3.42 5.26
N PHE A 134 5.05 -2.76 6.36
CA PHE A 134 4.63 -1.38 6.58
C PHE A 134 5.22 -0.42 5.56
N CYS A 135 6.48 -0.58 5.14
CA CYS A 135 7.04 0.25 4.07
C CYS A 135 6.24 0.14 2.76
N LYS A 136 5.73 -1.06 2.44
CA LYS A 136 4.85 -1.26 1.28
C LYS A 136 3.50 -0.58 1.47
N ASP A 137 2.88 -0.77 2.62
CA ASP A 137 1.60 -0.14 2.97
C ASP A 137 1.69 1.39 2.91
N LEU A 138 2.75 1.95 3.50
CA LEU A 138 3.06 3.38 3.45
C LEU A 138 3.33 3.84 2.00
N GLY A 139 4.02 3.02 1.20
CA GLY A 139 4.21 3.27 -0.23
C GLY A 139 2.88 3.38 -0.99
N VAL A 140 1.91 2.52 -0.68
CA VAL A 140 0.56 2.60 -1.27
C VAL A 140 -0.18 3.84 -0.78
N ALA A 141 -0.16 4.14 0.53
CA ALA A 141 -0.80 5.33 1.08
C ALA A 141 -0.27 6.63 0.45
N ARG A 142 1.02 6.66 0.09
CA ARG A 142 1.67 7.79 -0.58
C ARG A 142 1.46 7.82 -2.09
N GLN A 143 0.80 6.82 -2.68
CA GLN A 143 0.65 6.61 -4.12
C GLN A 143 1.98 6.38 -4.86
N LYS A 144 3.02 5.93 -4.15
CA LYS A 144 4.30 5.49 -4.73
C LYS A 144 4.23 4.04 -5.22
N LEU A 145 3.37 3.23 -4.60
CA LEU A 145 3.10 1.86 -5.00
C LEU A 145 1.63 1.70 -5.34
N LEU A 146 1.35 0.88 -6.35
CA LEU A 146 -0.01 0.42 -6.59
C LEU A 146 -0.28 -0.80 -5.69
N PRO A 147 -1.50 -0.92 -5.13
CA PRO A 147 -1.94 -2.12 -4.42
C PRO A 147 -2.19 -3.26 -5.41
N CYS A 148 -1.15 -3.73 -6.07
CA CYS A 148 -1.22 -4.96 -6.83
C CYS A 148 -1.18 -6.08 -5.81
N GLY A 149 -2.29 -6.78 -5.61
CA GLY A 149 -2.25 -8.03 -4.85
C GLY A 149 -1.12 -8.88 -5.41
N SER A 150 -0.33 -9.50 -4.52
CA SER A 150 0.60 -10.55 -4.93
C SER A 150 -0.23 -11.76 -5.34
N GLN A 151 -0.90 -11.70 -6.48
CA GLN A 151 -1.26 -12.91 -7.18
C GLN A 151 0.07 -13.49 -7.62
N LEU A 152 0.53 -14.49 -6.87
CA LEU A 152 1.64 -15.31 -7.27
C LEU A 152 1.14 -16.08 -8.50
N VAL A 153 1.24 -15.42 -9.66
CA VAL A 153 1.09 -16.10 -10.93
C VAL A 153 2.33 -16.95 -11.01
N ASP A 154 2.21 -18.21 -10.61
CA ASP A 154 3.29 -19.16 -10.77
C ASP A 154 3.55 -19.27 -12.28
N VAL A 155 4.54 -18.54 -12.79
CA VAL A 155 4.92 -18.59 -14.20
C VAL A 155 5.43 -20.00 -14.57
N LYS A 156 5.79 -20.81 -13.57
CA LYS A 156 6.08 -22.25 -13.70
C LYS A 156 4.87 -23.16 -13.50
N SER A 157 3.70 -22.63 -13.19
CA SER A 157 2.42 -23.23 -13.60
C SER A 157 2.21 -23.06 -15.11
N GLY A 158 3.29 -23.27 -15.88
CA GLY A 158 3.14 -23.74 -17.24
C GLY A 158 2.27 -24.99 -17.22
N ILE A 159 1.55 -25.22 -18.31
CA ILE A 159 0.75 -26.44 -18.49
C ILE A 159 1.65 -27.62 -18.09
N PRO A 160 1.29 -28.41 -17.05
CA PRO A 160 2.11 -29.53 -16.64
C PRO A 160 2.44 -30.36 -17.88
N ARG A 161 3.71 -30.67 -18.15
CA ARG A 161 4.05 -31.49 -19.33
C ARG A 161 3.26 -32.80 -19.35
N ARG A 162 2.90 -33.29 -18.16
CA ARG A 162 2.02 -34.45 -17.99
C ARG A 162 0.66 -34.30 -18.68
N THR A 163 0.03 -33.11 -18.67
CA THR A 163 -1.24 -32.87 -19.37
C THR A 163 -1.11 -32.95 -20.89
N ILE A 164 0.09 -32.77 -21.45
CA ILE A 164 0.37 -33.00 -22.89
C ILE A 164 0.36 -34.50 -23.21
N PHE A 165 0.78 -35.35 -22.28
CA PHE A 165 0.94 -36.79 -22.49
C PHE A 165 -0.21 -37.65 -21.95
N THR A 166 -1.13 -37.09 -21.16
CA THR A 166 -2.27 -37.83 -20.58
C THR A 166 -3.62 -37.57 -21.29
N GLY A 167 -3.65 -36.74 -22.33
CA GLY A 167 -4.85 -36.45 -23.13
C GLY A 167 -4.95 -37.29 -24.40
N ASN A 168 -6.17 -37.45 -24.94
CA ASN A 168 -6.40 -38.10 -26.24
C ASN A 168 -5.54 -37.45 -27.34
N LEU A 169 -5.06 -38.25 -28.30
CA LEU A 169 -4.18 -37.80 -29.40
C LEU A 169 -4.67 -36.54 -30.15
N SER A 170 -5.98 -36.28 -30.18
CA SER A 170 -6.55 -35.09 -30.81
C SER A 170 -6.25 -33.78 -30.05
N GLN A 171 -5.90 -33.81 -28.77
CA GLN A 171 -5.52 -32.62 -27.98
C GLN A 171 -4.06 -32.19 -28.21
N GLY A 172 -3.21 -33.09 -28.71
CA GLY A 172 -1.79 -32.79 -28.98
C GLY A 172 -1.57 -31.81 -30.14
N LEU A 173 -2.52 -31.71 -31.08
CA LEU A 173 -2.41 -30.82 -32.25
C LEU A 173 -3.06 -29.45 -32.05
N THR A 174 -4.04 -29.34 -31.17
CA THR A 174 -4.75 -28.07 -30.93
C THR A 174 -3.94 -27.12 -30.05
N LEU A 175 -3.12 -27.65 -29.13
CA LEU A 175 -2.33 -26.84 -28.20
C LEU A 175 -1.23 -26.01 -28.90
N PRO A 176 -0.40 -26.57 -29.81
CA PRO A 176 0.60 -25.80 -30.54
C PRO A 176 -0.03 -24.71 -31.43
N TRP A 177 -1.14 -25.04 -32.08
CA TRP A 177 -1.88 -24.08 -32.91
C TRP A 177 -2.44 -22.92 -32.07
N PHE A 178 -3.04 -23.22 -30.92
CA PHE A 178 -3.56 -22.20 -30.01
C PHE A 178 -2.45 -21.29 -29.49
N VAL A 179 -1.31 -21.85 -29.09
CA VAL A 179 -0.17 -21.05 -28.61
C VAL A 179 0.40 -20.16 -29.72
N ALA A 180 0.55 -20.70 -30.94
CA ALA A 180 1.06 -19.94 -32.07
C ALA A 180 0.12 -18.81 -32.52
N THR A 181 -1.20 -19.05 -32.53
CA THR A 181 -2.16 -18.12 -33.14
C THR A 181 -2.85 -17.18 -32.14
N LYS A 182 -3.07 -17.61 -30.89
CA LYS A 182 -3.82 -16.83 -29.89
C LYS A 182 -2.94 -16.18 -28.84
N LEU A 183 -1.84 -16.83 -28.46
CA LEU A 183 -0.91 -16.30 -27.43
C LEU A 183 0.26 -15.50 -28.02
N GLY A 184 0.40 -15.47 -29.35
CA GLY A 184 1.47 -14.70 -30.02
C GLY A 184 2.87 -15.32 -29.85
N GLY A 185 2.94 -16.62 -29.55
CA GLY A 185 4.17 -17.38 -29.34
C GLY A 185 4.63 -17.45 -27.89
N TYR A 186 5.64 -18.27 -27.63
CA TYR A 186 6.34 -18.32 -26.34
C TYR A 186 7.31 -17.14 -26.28
N ARG A 187 6.87 -16.00 -25.75
CA ARG A 187 7.81 -14.92 -25.40
C ARG A 187 8.50 -15.27 -24.08
N PRO A 188 9.85 -15.23 -24.01
CA PRO A 188 10.60 -15.47 -22.78
C PRO A 188 10.36 -14.38 -21.73
#